data_AF-N9WHY1-F1
#
_entry.id   AF-N9WHY1-F1
#
_cell.length_a   1.000
_cell.length_b   1.000
_cell.length_c   1.000
_cell.angle_alpha   90.00
_cell.angle_beta   90.00
_cell.angle_gamma   90.00
#
_symmetry.space_group_name_H-M   'P 1'
#
loop_
_entity.id
_entity.type
_entity.pdbx_description
1 polymer ?
#
loop_
_entity_poly.entity_id
_entity_poly.type
_entity_poly.pdbx_seq_one_letter_code
_entity_poly.pdbx_strand_id
1 'polypeptide(L)'
;MSPSRPLALAFAVAGLALLSPVQAADMGKASPDPMASFHGGTVIPAFGKVASVTDADMRIPAGTEFHIAFDVATAKEATLNRTLESAARFLNMQVEAGVPAERIHLAVVVHGPATFDVAGTEAYGRKYPGAENPNAALVDALIKAGVRIIVCGQSAAGQGVKKTDLLPGVELALSAMTAHALLQQQGYTLNPF
;
A
#
# COMPACT_ATOMS: atom_id res chain seq x y z
N MET A 1 -76.02 44.04 -34.97
CA MET A 1 -76.36 44.73 -33.71
C MET A 1 -75.13 44.73 -32.83
N SER A 2 -74.57 45.93 -32.57
CA SER A 2 -73.48 46.14 -31.59
C SER A 2 -74.01 45.94 -30.17
N PRO A 3 -73.16 45.54 -29.21
CA PRO A 3 -72.70 46.56 -28.26
C PRO A 3 -71.21 46.46 -27.86
N SER A 4 -70.51 47.58 -28.03
CA SER A 4 -69.67 48.33 -27.07
C SER A 4 -68.98 47.65 -25.85
N ARG A 5 -67.63 47.65 -25.89
CA ARG A 5 -66.56 48.22 -24.98
C ARG A 5 -66.66 47.97 -23.45
N PRO A 6 -65.55 47.72 -22.70
CA PRO A 6 -64.44 48.70 -22.48
C PRO A 6 -63.01 48.10 -22.36
N LEU A 7 -61.97 48.76 -22.88
CA LEU A 7 -61.01 49.65 -22.21
C LEU A 7 -60.42 49.11 -20.89
N ALA A 8 -59.20 48.57 -20.93
CA ALA A 8 -58.37 48.30 -19.75
C ALA A 8 -56.95 48.87 -19.96
N LEU A 9 -56.54 49.62 -18.94
CA LEU A 9 -55.32 50.41 -18.75
C LEU A 9 -54.03 49.61 -18.97
N ALA A 10 -53.08 50.19 -19.71
CA ALA A 10 -51.69 49.74 -19.73
C ALA A 10 -50.90 50.43 -18.60
N PHE A 11 -50.35 49.65 -17.68
CA PHE A 11 -49.29 50.09 -16.76
C PHE A 11 -47.96 49.51 -17.23
N ALA A 12 -47.07 50.38 -17.72
CA ALA A 12 -45.69 50.04 -17.99
C ALA A 12 -44.89 50.15 -16.68
N VAL A 13 -44.40 49.03 -16.15
CA VAL A 13 -43.44 49.01 -15.04
C VAL A 13 -42.05 48.80 -15.63
N ALA A 14 -41.24 49.85 -15.61
CA ALA A 14 -39.83 49.80 -15.97
C ALA A 14 -39.05 49.06 -14.85
N GLY A 15 -38.66 47.81 -15.12
CA GLY A 15 -37.80 47.04 -14.23
C GLY A 15 -36.34 47.49 -14.33
N LEU A 16 -35.85 48.15 -13.28
CA LEU A 16 -34.45 48.48 -13.11
C LEU A 16 -33.70 47.21 -12.64
N ALA A 17 -32.97 46.56 -13.55
CA ALA A 17 -32.17 45.38 -13.22
C ALA A 17 -30.95 45.77 -12.37
N LEU A 18 -31.01 45.46 -11.07
CA LEU A 18 -29.86 45.54 -10.17
C LEU A 18 -28.93 44.37 -10.48
N LEU A 19 -27.83 44.64 -11.18
CA LEU A 19 -26.71 43.72 -11.36
C LEU A 19 -26.03 43.47 -10.00
N SER A 20 -26.30 42.32 -9.39
CA SER A 20 -25.53 41.84 -8.24
C SER A 20 -24.09 41.54 -8.67
N PRO A 21 -23.06 41.94 -7.92
CA PRO A 21 -21.69 41.59 -8.22
C PRO A 21 -21.52 40.07 -8.01
N VAL A 22 -21.14 39.37 -9.07
CA VAL A 22 -20.69 37.98 -9.02
C VAL A 22 -19.50 37.91 -8.07
N GLN A 23 -19.66 37.20 -6.95
CA GLN A 23 -18.55 36.82 -6.09
C GLN A 23 -17.57 35.99 -6.92
N ALA A 24 -16.37 36.52 -7.11
CA ALA A 24 -15.25 35.77 -7.65
C ALA A 24 -15.01 34.57 -6.72
N ALA A 25 -15.32 33.38 -7.21
CA ALA A 25 -14.98 32.14 -6.54
C ALA A 25 -13.45 32.11 -6.36
N ASP A 26 -13.01 32.04 -5.11
CA ASP A 26 -11.65 31.74 -4.72
C ASP A 26 -11.26 30.42 -5.39
N MET A 27 -10.46 30.49 -6.46
CA MET A 27 -9.94 29.31 -7.13
C MET A 27 -8.94 28.67 -6.16
N GLY A 28 -9.45 27.72 -5.37
CA GLY A 28 -8.73 27.04 -4.32
C GLY A 28 -7.33 26.60 -4.77
N LYS A 29 -6.32 27.00 -3.99
CA LYS A 29 -4.98 26.43 -4.09
C LYS A 29 -5.10 24.91 -3.98
N ALA A 30 -4.60 24.20 -4.99
CA ALA A 30 -4.49 22.75 -4.92
C ALA A 30 -3.73 22.38 -3.63
N SER A 31 -4.28 21.46 -2.84
CA SER A 31 -3.58 20.91 -1.68
C SER A 31 -2.25 20.32 -2.13
N PRO A 32 -1.15 20.49 -1.36
CA PRO A 32 0.13 19.88 -1.69
C PRO A 32 -0.02 18.37 -1.89
N ASP A 33 0.69 17.81 -2.87
CA ASP A 33 0.76 16.37 -3.08
C ASP A 33 1.29 15.71 -1.78
N PRO A 34 0.51 14.87 -1.09
CA PRO A 34 0.94 14.21 0.14
C PRO A 34 2.20 13.36 -0.03
N MET A 35 2.56 12.98 -1.25
CA MET A 35 3.74 12.17 -1.56
C MET A 35 4.97 12.99 -1.97
N ALA A 36 4.87 14.32 -2.04
CA ALA A 36 5.99 15.17 -2.40
C ALA A 36 7.17 15.09 -1.41
N SER A 37 6.90 14.74 -0.15
CA SER A 37 7.92 14.56 0.89
C SER A 37 8.52 13.14 0.95
N PHE A 38 8.10 12.24 0.06
CA PHE A 38 8.54 10.85 0.07
C PHE A 38 9.59 10.57 -1.01
N HIS A 39 10.68 9.90 -0.61
CA HIS A 39 11.80 9.51 -1.47
C HIS A 39 12.12 8.01 -1.31
N GLY A 40 12.89 7.46 -2.25
CA GLY A 40 13.38 6.09 -2.15
C GLY A 40 14.45 5.96 -1.06
N GLY A 41 14.46 4.86 -0.32
CA GLY A 41 15.53 4.58 0.65
C GLY A 41 16.79 4.04 -0.02
N THR A 42 17.83 3.82 0.78
CA THR A 42 19.13 3.32 0.28
C THR A 42 19.18 1.81 0.10
N VAL A 43 18.37 1.05 0.85
CA VAL A 43 18.40 -0.42 0.82
C VAL A 43 17.56 -0.97 -0.32
N ILE A 44 16.32 -0.47 -0.47
CA ILE A 44 15.41 -0.84 -1.56
C ILE A 44 14.92 0.45 -2.21
N PRO A 45 15.69 1.07 -3.14
CA PRO A 45 15.33 2.38 -3.69
C PRO A 45 14.04 2.41 -4.51
N ALA A 46 13.71 1.29 -5.16
CA ALA A 46 12.55 1.19 -6.06
C ALA A 46 11.21 1.03 -5.33
N PHE A 47 11.20 0.64 -4.05
CA PHE A 47 9.99 0.33 -3.29
C PHE A 47 10.05 0.89 -1.88
N GLY A 48 8.88 1.00 -1.22
CA GLY A 48 8.83 1.38 0.18
C GLY A 48 9.40 2.77 0.42
N LYS A 49 8.89 3.76 -0.34
CA LYS A 49 9.31 5.15 -0.17
C LYS A 49 9.08 5.61 1.27
N VAL A 50 9.97 6.45 1.77
CA VAL A 50 9.97 6.99 3.14
C VAL A 50 9.93 8.51 3.10
N ALA A 51 9.50 9.12 4.19
CA ALA A 51 9.70 10.55 4.45
C ALA A 51 10.68 10.70 5.60
N SER A 52 11.56 11.70 5.55
CA SER A 52 12.50 11.95 6.64
C SER A 52 11.77 12.54 7.85
N VAL A 53 11.85 11.83 8.98
CA VAL A 53 11.28 12.27 10.26
C VAL A 53 12.42 12.59 11.22
N THR A 54 12.75 13.87 11.35
CA THR A 54 13.87 14.33 12.20
C THR A 54 13.44 14.72 13.61
N ASP A 55 12.14 14.91 13.85
CA ASP A 55 11.58 15.40 15.12
C ASP A 55 10.66 14.37 15.78
N ALA A 56 11.13 13.11 15.83
CA ALA A 56 10.41 12.03 16.50
C ALA A 56 10.62 12.09 18.03
N ASP A 57 9.53 12.15 18.79
CA ASP A 57 9.56 12.04 20.26
C ASP A 57 10.05 10.66 20.72
N MET A 58 9.62 9.61 20.01
CA MET A 58 10.06 8.24 20.25
C MET A 58 11.33 7.94 19.44
N ARG A 59 12.48 8.24 20.04
CA ARG A 59 13.77 7.96 19.41
C ARG A 59 14.13 6.48 19.52
N ILE A 60 14.78 5.96 18.49
CA ILE A 60 15.32 4.60 18.48
C ILE A 60 16.58 4.58 19.36
N PRO A 61 16.63 3.77 20.43
CA PRO A 61 17.83 3.65 21.25
C PRO A 61 19.03 3.15 20.45
N ALA A 62 20.23 3.63 20.79
CA ALA A 62 21.45 3.12 20.20
C ALA A 62 21.60 1.61 20.48
N GLY A 63 21.98 0.83 19.46
CA GLY A 63 22.13 -0.61 19.61
C GLY A 63 20.85 -1.43 19.44
N THR A 64 19.71 -0.80 19.11
CA THR A 64 18.45 -1.52 18.85
C THR A 64 18.62 -2.54 17.72
N GLU A 65 18.07 -3.74 17.94
CA GLU A 65 17.89 -4.79 16.93
C GLU A 65 16.40 -5.02 16.71
N PHE A 66 16.00 -5.11 15.44
CA PHE A 66 14.61 -5.33 15.06
C PHE A 66 14.42 -6.75 14.53
N HIS A 67 13.48 -7.47 15.13
CA HIS A 67 12.99 -8.75 14.62
C HIS A 67 11.48 -8.61 14.39
N ILE A 68 11.07 -8.41 13.14
CA ILE A 68 9.67 -8.07 12.81
C ILE A 68 9.12 -9.07 11.79
N ALA A 69 7.97 -9.66 12.11
CA ALA A 69 7.20 -10.51 11.23
C ALA A 69 5.97 -9.73 10.72
N PHE A 70 5.89 -9.49 9.40
CA PHE A 70 4.73 -8.88 8.76
C PHE A 70 3.69 -9.94 8.40
N ASP A 71 2.41 -9.70 8.68
CA ASP A 71 1.31 -10.57 8.24
C ASP A 71 0.65 -10.04 6.97
N VAL A 72 0.69 -10.83 5.88
CA VAL A 72 0.10 -10.46 4.59
C VAL A 72 -1.02 -11.44 4.24
N ALA A 73 -2.26 -11.00 4.40
CA ALA A 73 -3.45 -11.82 4.13
C ALA A 73 -4.18 -11.43 2.84
N THR A 74 -4.20 -10.14 2.52
CA THR A 74 -5.06 -9.58 1.47
C THR A 74 -4.28 -9.33 0.19
N ALA A 75 -4.97 -9.44 -0.95
CA ALA A 75 -4.42 -9.19 -2.27
C ALA A 75 -5.43 -8.41 -3.12
N LYS A 76 -4.92 -7.69 -4.11
CA LYS A 76 -5.71 -7.08 -5.17
C LYS A 76 -5.04 -7.36 -6.50
N GLU A 77 -5.83 -7.82 -7.46
CA GLU A 77 -5.35 -8.12 -8.81
C GLU A 77 -4.58 -6.94 -9.41
N ALA A 78 -3.46 -7.25 -10.06
CA ALA A 78 -2.62 -6.31 -10.80
C ALA A 78 -2.24 -5.05 -10.01
N THR A 79 -2.20 -5.17 -8.67
CA THR A 79 -1.83 -4.09 -7.77
C THR A 79 -0.68 -4.52 -6.87
N LEU A 80 0.25 -3.60 -6.60
CA LEU A 80 1.30 -3.82 -5.61
C LEU A 80 0.69 -3.99 -4.21
N ASN A 81 1.07 -5.05 -3.50
CA ASN A 81 0.61 -5.34 -2.16
C ASN A 81 1.22 -4.33 -1.18
N ARG A 82 0.35 -3.60 -0.47
CA ARG A 82 0.78 -2.53 0.44
C ARG A 82 1.56 -3.04 1.64
N THR A 83 1.26 -4.23 2.15
CA THR A 83 1.99 -4.78 3.31
C THR A 83 3.35 -5.34 2.90
N LEU A 84 3.49 -5.89 1.69
CA LEU A 84 4.83 -6.15 1.12
C LEU A 84 5.63 -4.85 0.99
N GLU A 85 4.97 -3.77 0.53
CA GLU A 85 5.61 -2.46 0.42
C GLU A 85 5.96 -1.89 1.80
N SER A 86 5.15 -2.13 2.83
CA SER A 86 5.43 -1.76 4.23
C SER A 86 6.71 -2.40 4.75
N ALA A 87 7.00 -3.67 4.40
CA ALA A 87 8.25 -4.32 4.78
C ALA A 87 9.48 -3.62 4.16
N ALA A 88 9.40 -3.26 2.87
CA ALA A 88 10.46 -2.49 2.21
C ALA A 88 10.61 -1.09 2.83
N ARG A 89 9.48 -0.44 3.14
CA ARG A 89 9.45 0.87 3.80
C ARG A 89 10.07 0.82 5.19
N PHE A 90 9.79 -0.24 5.95
CA PHE A 90 10.37 -0.45 7.27
C PHE A 90 11.89 -0.55 7.19
N LEU A 91 12.42 -1.36 6.29
CA LEU A 91 13.87 -1.47 6.11
C LEU A 91 14.51 -0.13 5.74
N ASN A 92 13.92 0.58 4.76
CA ASN A 92 14.40 1.90 4.33
C ASN A 92 14.35 2.93 5.47
N MET A 93 13.25 3.01 6.23
CA MET A 93 13.08 4.04 7.27
C MET A 93 14.04 3.83 8.44
N GLN A 94 14.28 2.57 8.84
CA GLN A 94 15.15 2.28 9.97
C GLN A 94 16.62 2.56 9.61
N VAL A 95 17.03 2.24 8.38
CA VAL A 95 18.37 2.59 7.90
C VAL A 95 18.55 4.09 7.77
N GLU A 96 17.55 4.82 7.27
CA GLU A 96 17.60 6.29 7.23
C GLU A 96 17.68 6.90 8.65
N ALA A 97 17.04 6.27 9.63
CA ALA A 97 17.12 6.66 11.04
C ALA A 97 18.45 6.24 11.73
N GLY A 98 19.39 5.64 11.00
CA GLY A 98 20.74 5.30 11.49
C GLY A 98 20.89 3.89 12.06
N VAL A 99 19.90 3.01 11.90
CA VAL A 99 20.00 1.60 12.29
C VAL A 99 20.76 0.83 11.19
N PRO A 100 21.88 0.16 11.50
CA PRO A 100 22.58 -0.67 10.51
C PRO A 100 21.64 -1.75 9.94
N ALA A 101 21.70 -1.97 8.62
CA ALA A 101 20.83 -2.93 7.94
C ALA A 101 20.97 -4.35 8.53
N GLU A 102 22.16 -4.72 9.00
CA GLU A 102 22.47 -6.02 9.59
C GLU A 102 21.75 -6.27 10.93
N ARG A 103 21.20 -5.22 11.56
CA ARG A 103 20.39 -5.30 12.80
C ARG A 103 18.89 -5.35 12.55
N ILE A 104 18.47 -5.40 11.29
CA ILE A 104 17.05 -5.40 10.91
C ILE A 104 16.73 -6.75 10.28
N HIS A 105 16.06 -7.60 11.04
CA HIS A 105 15.66 -8.95 10.65
C HIS A 105 14.16 -8.99 10.38
N LEU A 106 13.80 -9.07 9.11
CA LEU A 106 12.40 -9.10 8.69
C LEU A 106 11.98 -10.47 8.18
N ALA A 107 10.77 -10.86 8.54
CA ALA A 107 10.05 -11.95 7.91
C ALA A 107 8.69 -11.43 7.42
N VAL A 108 8.24 -11.91 6.28
CA VAL A 108 6.90 -11.67 5.76
C VAL A 108 6.19 -13.01 5.69
N VAL A 109 5.12 -13.16 6.45
CA VAL A 109 4.29 -14.36 6.47
C VAL A 109 3.06 -14.11 5.62
N VAL A 110 2.92 -14.88 4.55
CA VAL A 110 1.90 -14.70 3.52
C VAL A 110 0.85 -15.80 3.62
N HIS A 111 -0.43 -15.43 3.65
CA HIS A 111 -1.54 -16.37 3.68
C HIS A 111 -2.77 -15.84 2.94
N GLY A 112 -3.80 -16.67 2.84
CA GLY A 112 -5.02 -16.32 2.15
C GLY A 112 -4.77 -15.89 0.69
N PRO A 113 -5.58 -14.97 0.14
CA PRO A 113 -5.44 -14.46 -1.23
C PRO A 113 -4.04 -13.93 -1.58
N ALA A 114 -3.28 -13.39 -0.61
CA ALA A 114 -1.92 -12.90 -0.83
C ALA A 114 -0.91 -13.97 -1.26
N THR A 115 -1.27 -15.25 -1.18
CA THR A 115 -0.44 -16.34 -1.71
C THR A 115 -0.10 -16.13 -3.19
N PHE A 116 -1.01 -15.55 -3.98
CA PHE A 116 -0.74 -15.25 -5.39
C PHE A 116 0.21 -14.07 -5.59
N ASP A 117 0.28 -13.11 -4.65
CA ASP A 117 1.20 -11.97 -4.76
C ASP A 117 2.68 -12.41 -4.72
N VAL A 118 2.97 -13.60 -4.20
CA VAL A 118 4.33 -14.18 -4.19
C VAL A 118 4.48 -15.39 -5.13
N ALA A 119 3.50 -15.61 -6.01
CA ALA A 119 3.53 -16.66 -7.01
C ALA A 119 4.29 -16.21 -8.28
N GLY A 120 4.92 -17.17 -8.96
CA GLY A 120 5.53 -16.95 -10.26
C GLY A 120 4.50 -16.69 -11.36
N THR A 121 4.98 -16.24 -12.53
CA THR A 121 4.16 -15.78 -13.66
C THR A 121 3.07 -16.77 -14.07
N GLU A 122 3.39 -18.05 -14.17
CA GLU A 122 2.43 -19.06 -14.60
C GLU A 122 1.27 -19.20 -13.60
N ALA A 123 1.58 -19.36 -12.31
CA ALA A 123 0.59 -19.54 -11.27
C ALA A 123 -0.27 -18.29 -11.04
N TYR A 124 0.35 -17.11 -11.11
CA TYR A 124 -0.37 -15.85 -11.09
C TYR A 124 -1.30 -15.72 -12.30
N GLY A 125 -0.83 -16.03 -13.51
CA GLY A 125 -1.62 -15.96 -14.74
C GLY A 125 -2.79 -16.97 -14.78
N ARG A 126 -2.66 -18.13 -14.12
CA ARG A 126 -3.79 -19.07 -13.93
C ARG A 126 -4.91 -18.44 -13.09
N LYS A 127 -4.58 -17.58 -12.13
CA LYS A 127 -5.54 -16.88 -11.27
C LYS A 127 -6.08 -15.61 -11.91
N TYR A 128 -5.22 -14.85 -12.59
CA TYR A 128 -5.50 -13.56 -13.22
C TYR A 128 -5.06 -13.58 -14.69
N PRO A 129 -5.90 -14.13 -15.59
CA PRO A 129 -5.55 -14.27 -17.00
C PRO A 129 -5.22 -12.93 -17.66
N GLY A 130 -4.05 -12.86 -18.31
CA GLY A 130 -3.59 -11.66 -19.01
C GLY A 130 -2.89 -10.62 -18.13
N ALA A 131 -2.74 -10.86 -16.83
CA ALA A 131 -2.01 -9.99 -15.92
C ALA A 131 -0.64 -10.59 -15.55
N GLU A 132 0.37 -9.73 -15.45
CA GLU A 132 1.66 -10.08 -14.83
C GLU A 132 1.57 -9.88 -13.31
N ASN A 133 2.38 -10.61 -12.54
CA ASN A 133 2.45 -10.40 -11.10
C ASN A 133 3.19 -9.07 -10.79
N PRO A 134 2.50 -8.02 -10.32
CA PRO A 134 3.11 -6.71 -10.07
C PRO A 134 4.07 -6.72 -8.88
N ASN A 135 4.00 -7.76 -8.02
CA ASN A 135 4.79 -7.87 -6.80
C ASN A 135 6.12 -8.59 -7.02
N ALA A 136 6.34 -9.22 -8.19
CA ALA A 136 7.51 -10.07 -8.40
C ALA A 136 8.85 -9.34 -8.16
N ALA A 137 8.97 -8.12 -8.67
CA ALA A 137 10.17 -7.29 -8.48
C ALA A 137 10.35 -6.83 -7.01
N LEU A 138 9.26 -6.57 -6.30
CA LEU A 138 9.30 -6.22 -4.87
C LEU A 138 9.74 -7.41 -4.02
N VAL A 139 9.18 -8.59 -4.28
CA VAL A 139 9.53 -9.84 -3.57
C VAL A 139 11.01 -10.17 -3.78
N ASP A 140 11.51 -10.09 -5.01
CA ASP A 140 12.93 -10.28 -5.31
C ASP A 140 13.82 -9.26 -4.58
N ALA A 141 13.43 -7.98 -4.55
CA ALA A 141 14.17 -6.95 -3.85
C ALA A 141 14.21 -7.18 -2.33
N LEU A 142 13.10 -7.59 -1.72
CA LEU A 142 13.01 -7.95 -0.30
C LEU A 142 13.94 -9.13 0.02
N ILE A 143 13.90 -10.19 -0.79
CA ILE A 143 14.75 -11.39 -0.59
C ILE A 143 16.23 -11.03 -0.72
N LYS A 144 16.61 -10.23 -1.73
CA LYS A 144 17.99 -9.75 -1.90
C LYS A 144 18.48 -8.88 -0.73
N ALA A 145 17.56 -8.19 -0.05
CA ALA A 145 17.84 -7.43 1.15
C ALA A 145 17.84 -8.29 2.44
N GLY A 146 17.73 -9.61 2.33
CA GLY A 146 17.78 -10.55 3.46
C GLY A 146 16.43 -10.78 4.16
N VAL A 147 15.32 -10.27 3.63
CA VAL A 147 13.98 -10.50 4.17
C VAL A 147 13.52 -11.91 3.82
N ARG A 148 13.04 -12.65 4.80
CA ARG A 148 12.43 -13.97 4.58
C ARG A 148 10.98 -13.82 4.14
N ILE A 149 10.58 -14.49 3.06
CA ILE A 149 9.19 -14.52 2.60
C ILE A 149 8.66 -15.95 2.78
N ILE A 150 7.63 -16.14 3.61
CA ILE A 150 7.18 -17.44 4.09
C ILE A 150 5.69 -17.61 3.83
N VAL A 151 5.33 -18.57 2.97
CA VAL A 151 3.95 -18.84 2.59
C VAL A 151 3.30 -19.89 3.49
N CYS A 152 2.04 -19.66 3.84
CA CYS A 152 1.17 -20.61 4.50
C CYS A 152 0.85 -21.81 3.59
N GLY A 153 1.36 -23.00 3.93
CA GLY A 153 1.10 -24.24 3.19
C GLY A 153 -0.38 -24.61 3.09
N GLN A 154 -1.17 -24.38 4.14
CA GLN A 154 -2.62 -24.62 4.09
C GLN A 154 -3.34 -23.71 3.09
N SER A 155 -2.96 -22.42 3.05
CA SER A 155 -3.52 -21.47 2.08
C SER A 155 -3.09 -21.80 0.66
N ALA A 156 -1.83 -22.19 0.45
CA ALA A 156 -1.31 -22.60 -0.85
C ALA A 156 -2.03 -23.87 -1.35
N ALA A 157 -2.19 -24.89 -0.49
CA ALA A 157 -2.92 -26.11 -0.81
C ALA A 157 -4.38 -25.82 -1.19
N GLY A 158 -5.08 -25.00 -0.40
CA GLY A 158 -6.47 -24.61 -0.69
C GLY A 158 -6.64 -23.80 -1.98
N GLN A 159 -5.58 -23.19 -2.49
CA GLN A 159 -5.56 -22.41 -3.73
C GLN A 159 -4.91 -23.15 -4.91
N GLY A 160 -4.48 -24.40 -4.72
CA GLY A 160 -3.82 -25.19 -5.78
C GLY A 160 -2.44 -24.66 -6.17
N VAL A 161 -1.75 -23.94 -5.27
CA VAL A 161 -0.40 -23.41 -5.46
C VAL A 161 0.61 -24.36 -4.82
N LYS A 162 1.58 -24.84 -5.60
CA LYS A 162 2.68 -25.68 -5.12
C LYS A 162 3.89 -24.83 -4.78
N LYS A 163 4.83 -25.38 -4.01
CA LYS A 163 6.12 -24.70 -3.74
C LYS A 163 6.85 -24.28 -5.02
N THR A 164 6.80 -25.10 -6.06
CA THR A 164 7.43 -24.82 -7.37
C THR A 164 6.74 -23.72 -8.16
N ASP A 165 5.53 -23.33 -7.77
CA ASP A 165 4.79 -22.21 -8.36
C ASP A 165 5.17 -20.86 -7.73
N LEU A 166 5.95 -20.85 -6.64
CA LEU A 166 6.34 -19.63 -5.93
C LEU A 166 7.57 -18.97 -6.57
N LEU A 167 7.72 -17.67 -6.35
CA LEU A 167 8.91 -16.94 -6.77
C LEU A 167 10.19 -17.52 -6.11
N PRO A 168 11.35 -17.43 -6.79
CA PRO A 168 12.62 -17.90 -6.23
C PRO A 168 12.91 -17.30 -4.85
N GLY A 169 13.36 -18.13 -3.91
CA GLY A 169 13.68 -17.73 -2.54
C GLY A 169 12.48 -17.68 -1.58
N VAL A 170 11.24 -17.80 -2.06
CA VAL A 170 10.06 -17.90 -1.20
C VAL A 170 10.01 -19.26 -0.50
N GLU A 171 9.82 -19.23 0.81
CA GLU A 171 9.70 -20.40 1.67
C GLU A 171 8.25 -20.86 1.77
N LEU A 172 8.04 -22.15 2.07
CA LEU A 172 6.72 -22.72 2.35
C LEU A 172 6.73 -23.33 3.75
N ALA A 173 5.90 -22.81 4.65
CA ALA A 173 5.69 -23.35 5.99
C ALA A 173 4.44 -24.25 6.04
N LEU A 174 4.25 -24.99 7.15
CA LEU A 174 3.02 -25.77 7.38
C LEU A 174 1.77 -24.88 7.30
N SER A 175 1.80 -23.75 8.00
CA SER A 175 0.76 -22.73 8.00
C SER A 175 1.36 -21.37 8.41
N ALA A 176 0.66 -20.26 8.14
CA ALA A 176 1.03 -18.95 8.66
C ALA A 176 1.01 -18.92 10.19
N MET A 177 0.05 -19.61 10.82
CA MET A 177 -0.02 -19.73 12.28
C MET A 177 1.26 -20.35 12.85
N THR A 178 1.74 -21.43 12.23
CA THR A 178 2.99 -22.10 12.63
C THR A 178 4.20 -21.20 12.36
N ALA A 179 4.26 -20.53 11.21
CA ALA A 179 5.35 -19.63 10.88
C ALA A 179 5.48 -18.49 11.90
N HIS A 180 4.37 -17.80 12.20
CA HIS A 180 4.34 -16.73 13.21
C HIS A 180 4.71 -17.25 14.59
N ALA A 181 4.17 -18.39 15.04
CA ALA A 181 4.51 -18.95 16.35
C ALA A 181 6.01 -19.25 16.48
N LEU A 182 6.63 -19.82 15.44
CA LEU A 182 8.07 -20.12 15.43
C LEU A 182 8.93 -18.85 15.36
N LEU A 183 8.50 -17.84 14.60
CA LEU A 183 9.18 -16.54 14.55
C LEU A 183 9.11 -15.83 15.91
N GLN A 184 7.96 -15.85 16.56
CA GLN A 184 7.79 -15.29 17.91
C GLN A 184 8.70 -15.98 18.93
N GLN A 185 8.87 -17.30 18.86
CA GLN A 185 9.85 -18.03 19.69
C GLN A 185 11.30 -17.61 19.41
N GLN A 186 11.59 -17.08 18.21
CA GLN A 186 12.88 -16.53 17.81
C GLN A 186 13.01 -15.02 18.14
N GLY A 187 12.07 -14.45 18.91
CA GLY A 187 12.11 -13.06 19.33
C GLY A 187 11.48 -12.08 18.34
N TYR A 188 10.83 -12.55 17.28
CA TYR A 188 10.12 -11.67 16.35
C TYR A 188 8.82 -11.13 16.97
N THR A 189 8.58 -9.84 16.81
CA THR A 189 7.26 -9.25 17.09
C THR A 189 6.40 -9.28 15.82
N LEU A 190 5.09 -9.33 16.01
CA LEU A 190 4.13 -9.31 14.90
C LEU A 190 3.78 -7.87 14.52
N ASN A 191 3.92 -7.54 13.25
CA ASN A 191 3.33 -6.36 12.65
C ASN A 191 2.22 -6.76 11.64
N PRO A 192 0.93 -6.56 11.94
CA PRO A 192 -0.14 -7.09 11.12
C PRO A 192 -0.54 -6.20 9.92
N PHE A 193 0.32 -5.26 9.49
CA PHE A 193 0.03 -4.26 8.45
C PHE A 193 1.22 -3.84 7.59
#